data_AF-A0A2E6WQB1-F1
#
_entry.id   AF-A0A2E6WQB1-F1
#
_cell.length_a   1.000
_cell.length_b   1.000
_cell.length_c   1.000
_cell.angle_alpha   90.00
_cell.angle_beta   90.00
_cell.angle_gamma   90.00
#
_symmetry.space_group_name_H-M   'P 1'
#
loop_
_entity.id
_entity.type
_entity.pdbx_description
1 polymer ?
#
loop_
_entity_poly.entity_id
_entity_poly.type
_entity_poly.pdbx_seq_one_letter_code
_entity_poly.pdbx_strand_id
1 'polypeptide(L)'
;MGFEDIDEQKFQDMIITSDRFGVASYIVDKFFMDLIDGINEKSVNNAFDAIGLNRVNIENSCIKINELVNPIEPEQLGHRISKKLIYKSILVNIWEKEMPDNLEDLL
;
A
#
# COMPACT_ATOMS: atom_id res chain seq x y z
N MET A 1 6.60 2.60 -26.95
CA MET A 1 6.33 3.01 -25.56
C MET A 1 4.99 2.43 -25.16
N GLY A 2 5.05 1.35 -24.37
CA GLY A 2 3.87 0.74 -23.77
C GLY A 2 3.39 1.53 -22.55
N PHE A 3 2.24 1.14 -21.99
CA PHE A 3 1.72 1.75 -20.76
C PHE A 3 2.61 1.47 -19.54
N GLU A 4 3.33 0.35 -19.53
CA GLU A 4 4.29 0.00 -18.48
C GLU A 4 5.47 1.00 -18.46
N ASP A 5 6.01 1.37 -19.62
CA ASP A 5 7.10 2.35 -19.74
C ASP A 5 6.72 3.73 -19.17
N ILE A 6 5.45 4.13 -19.28
CA ILE A 6 4.95 5.42 -18.76
C ILE A 6 4.78 5.35 -17.23
N ASP A 7 4.37 4.21 -16.71
CA ASP A 7 4.15 4.01 -15.27
C ASP A 7 5.48 3.97 -14.51
N GLU A 8 6.51 3.34 -15.09
CA GLU A 8 7.87 3.29 -14.55
C GLU A 8 8.57 4.66 -14.61
N GLN A 9 8.42 5.41 -15.72
CA GLN A 9 8.94 6.78 -15.80
C GLN A 9 8.36 7.69 -14.70
N LYS A 10 7.04 7.60 -14.46
CA LYS A 10 6.41 8.36 -13.37
C LYS A 10 6.96 7.98 -12.01
N PHE A 11 7.23 6.70 -11.77
CA PHE A 11 7.84 6.25 -10.53
C PHE A 11 9.25 6.83 -10.34
N GLN A 12 10.07 6.80 -11.38
CA GLN A 12 11.40 7.43 -11.36
C GLN A 12 11.31 8.94 -11.11
N ASP A 13 10.38 9.63 -11.77
CA ASP A 13 10.17 11.07 -11.57
C ASP A 13 9.76 11.40 -10.12
N MET A 14 8.93 10.57 -9.49
CA MET A 14 8.56 10.70 -8.07
C MET A 14 9.78 10.52 -7.14
N ILE A 15 10.67 9.58 -7.44
CA ILE A 15 11.92 9.39 -6.70
C ILE A 15 12.84 10.61 -6.85
N ILE A 16 13.07 11.07 -8.09
CA ILE A 16 13.95 12.21 -8.38
C ILE A 16 13.44 13.49 -7.70
N THR A 17 12.12 13.69 -7.64
CA THR A 17 11.51 14.84 -6.98
C THR A 17 11.34 14.68 -5.47
N SER A 18 11.81 13.56 -4.89
CA SER A 18 11.67 13.23 -3.47
C SER A 18 10.21 13.21 -2.97
N ASP A 19 9.26 12.85 -3.85
CA ASP A 19 7.84 12.71 -3.50
C ASP A 19 7.59 11.38 -2.78
N ARG A 20 7.95 11.36 -1.49
CA ARG A 20 7.86 10.16 -0.62
C ARG A 20 6.43 9.63 -0.52
N PHE A 21 5.43 10.52 -0.47
CA PHE A 21 4.03 10.13 -0.43
C PHE A 21 3.59 9.49 -1.76
N GLY A 22 3.98 10.08 -2.90
CA GLY A 22 3.71 9.53 -4.23
C GLY A 22 4.31 8.14 -4.43
N VAL A 23 5.60 7.97 -4.06
CA VAL A 23 6.30 6.68 -4.09
C VAL A 23 5.59 5.65 -3.20
N ALA A 24 5.20 6.02 -1.98
CA ALA A 24 4.44 5.14 -1.07
C ALA A 24 3.09 4.71 -1.65
N SER A 25 2.32 5.67 -2.20
CA SER A 25 1.05 5.38 -2.85
C SER A 25 1.22 4.43 -4.04
N TYR A 26 2.25 4.66 -4.87
CA TYR A 26 2.55 3.83 -6.03
C TYR A 26 2.86 2.38 -5.64
N ILE A 27 3.74 2.18 -4.66
CA ILE A 27 4.12 0.83 -4.20
C ILE A 27 2.92 0.11 -3.61
N VAL A 28 2.13 0.79 -2.76
CA VAL A 28 0.92 0.20 -2.18
C VAL A 28 -0.04 -0.24 -3.29
N ASP A 29 -0.23 0.58 -4.32
CA ASP A 29 -1.13 0.24 -5.43
C ASP A 29 -0.73 -1.04 -6.20
N LYS A 30 0.55 -1.41 -6.22
CA LYS A 30 1.02 -2.64 -6.88
C LYS A 30 0.53 -3.92 -6.21
N PHE A 31 0.38 -3.94 -4.89
CA PHE A 31 0.00 -5.16 -4.15
C PHE A 31 -1.34 -5.05 -3.40
N PHE A 32 -1.92 -3.85 -3.32
CA PHE A 32 -3.08 -3.58 -2.45
C PHE A 32 -4.31 -4.44 -2.80
N MET A 33 -4.62 -4.60 -4.08
CA MET A 33 -5.76 -5.41 -4.49
C MET A 33 -5.54 -6.90 -4.19
N ASP A 34 -4.32 -7.40 -4.40
CA ASP A 34 -3.94 -8.76 -4.08
C ASP A 34 -4.05 -9.03 -2.57
N LEU A 35 -3.62 -8.06 -1.75
CA LEU A 35 -3.80 -8.09 -0.29
C LEU A 35 -5.28 -8.18 0.10
N ILE A 36 -6.13 -7.32 -0.48
CA ILE A 36 -7.56 -7.27 -0.14
C ILE A 36 -8.29 -8.54 -0.55
N ASP A 37 -7.97 -9.09 -1.73
CA ASP A 37 -8.63 -10.26 -2.28
C ASP A 37 -7.99 -11.58 -1.79
N GLY A 38 -6.88 -11.51 -1.05
CA GLY A 38 -6.21 -12.68 -0.46
C GLY A 38 -5.52 -13.57 -1.49
N ILE A 39 -5.02 -12.98 -2.57
CA ILE A 39 -4.36 -13.67 -3.69
C ILE A 39 -2.89 -13.27 -3.78
N ASN A 40 -2.13 -13.96 -4.64
CA ASN A 40 -0.73 -13.64 -4.94
C ASN A 40 0.15 -13.45 -3.69
N GLU A 41 0.00 -14.34 -2.71
CA GLU A 41 0.59 -14.23 -1.37
C GLU A 41 2.08 -13.89 -1.38
N LYS A 42 2.84 -14.50 -2.29
CA LYS A 42 4.28 -14.26 -2.45
C LYS A 42 4.59 -12.80 -2.84
N SER A 43 3.82 -12.23 -3.77
CA SER A 43 4.01 -10.83 -4.21
C SER A 43 3.74 -9.86 -3.05
N VAL A 44 2.65 -10.10 -2.32
CA VAL A 44 2.29 -9.31 -1.15
C VAL A 44 3.37 -9.42 -0.07
N ASN A 45 3.80 -10.64 0.29
CA ASN A 45 4.84 -10.86 1.30
C ASN A 45 6.14 -10.15 0.91
N ASN A 46 6.58 -10.26 -0.34
CA ASN A 46 7.77 -9.56 -0.82
C ASN A 46 7.68 -8.04 -0.66
N ALA A 47 6.50 -7.44 -0.85
CA ALA A 47 6.31 -6.01 -0.68
C ALA A 47 6.47 -5.56 0.79
N PHE A 48 6.01 -6.37 1.74
CA PHE A 48 6.21 -6.11 3.18
C PHE A 48 7.66 -6.34 3.59
N ASP A 49 8.29 -7.42 3.10
CA ASP A 49 9.69 -7.76 3.41
C ASP A 49 10.66 -6.68 2.92
N ALA A 50 10.38 -6.02 1.79
CA ALA A 50 11.21 -4.97 1.21
C ALA A 50 11.43 -3.77 2.14
N ILE A 51 10.51 -3.53 3.08
CA ILE A 51 10.59 -2.44 4.08
C ILE A 51 10.65 -2.99 5.52
N GLY A 52 11.00 -4.27 5.68
CA GLY A 52 11.20 -4.88 7.00
C GLY A 52 9.93 -5.02 7.83
N LEU A 53 8.75 -5.01 7.21
CA LEU A 53 7.48 -5.11 7.91
C LEU A 53 6.94 -6.54 7.98
N ASN A 54 6.29 -6.86 9.09
CA ASN A 54 5.56 -8.13 9.23
C ASN A 54 4.12 -7.96 8.73
N ARG A 55 3.81 -8.56 7.58
CA ARG A 55 2.49 -8.53 6.95
C ARG A 55 1.34 -8.85 7.93
N VAL A 56 1.45 -9.94 8.68
CA VAL A 56 0.38 -10.41 9.58
C VAL A 56 0.10 -9.36 10.67
N ASN A 57 1.14 -8.75 11.22
CA ASN A 57 0.97 -7.69 12.23
C ASN A 57 0.30 -6.44 11.65
N ILE A 58 0.65 -6.05 10.42
CA ILE A 58 0.04 -4.89 9.76
C ILE A 58 -1.41 -5.18 9.37
N GLU A 59 -1.70 -6.34 8.79
CA GLU A 59 -3.07 -6.74 8.47
C GLU A 59 -3.97 -6.76 9.72
N ASN A 60 -3.49 -7.34 10.81
CA ASN A 60 -4.22 -7.35 12.08
C ASN A 60 -4.47 -5.93 12.61
N SER A 61 -3.54 -5.00 12.40
CA SER A 61 -3.71 -3.60 12.77
C SER A 61 -4.76 -2.91 11.89
N CYS A 62 -4.73 -3.15 10.58
CA CYS A 62 -5.75 -2.66 9.65
C CYS A 62 -7.14 -3.20 9.99
N ILE A 63 -7.27 -4.48 10.35
CA ILE A 63 -8.53 -5.09 10.80
C ILE A 63 -9.06 -4.35 12.02
N LYS A 64 -8.25 -4.23 13.09
CA LYS A 64 -8.63 -3.56 14.34
C LYS A 64 -9.02 -2.10 14.13
N ILE A 65 -8.28 -1.37 13.29
CA ILE A 65 -8.61 0.03 12.99
C ILE A 65 -9.91 0.10 12.20
N ASN A 66 -10.11 -0.76 11.20
CA ASN A 66 -11.37 -0.80 10.45
C ASN A 66 -12.55 -1.10 11.37
N GLU A 67 -12.45 -2.09 12.26
CA GLU A 67 -13.49 -2.38 13.25
C GLU A 67 -13.78 -1.19 14.19
N LEU A 68 -12.77 -0.38 14.49
CA LEU A 68 -12.90 0.79 15.36
C LEU A 68 -13.54 2.00 14.67
N VAL A 69 -13.18 2.26 13.40
CA VAL A 69 -13.49 3.55 12.74
C VAL A 69 -14.46 3.43 11.57
N ASN A 70 -14.72 2.22 11.06
CA ASN A 70 -15.64 2.03 9.95
C ASN A 70 -17.09 2.09 10.49
N PRO A 71 -17.87 3.12 10.12
CA PRO A 71 -19.23 3.27 10.63
C PRO A 71 -20.24 2.37 9.90
N ILE A 72 -19.79 1.57 8.93
CA ILE A 72 -20.62 0.76 8.05
C ILE A 72 -20.55 -0.70 8.51
N GLU A 73 -21.71 -1.31 8.71
CA GLU A 73 -21.78 -2.71 9.16
C GLU A 73 -21.29 -3.68 8.06
N PRO A 74 -20.64 -4.80 8.40
CA PRO A 74 -20.04 -5.73 7.45
C PRO A 74 -20.94 -6.21 6.29
N GLU A 75 -22.23 -6.37 6.55
CA GLU A 75 -23.25 -6.82 5.60
C GLU A 75 -23.69 -5.72 4.61
N GLN A 76 -23.40 -4.46 4.88
CA GLN A 76 -23.80 -3.35 4.03
C GLN A 76 -22.85 -3.22 2.83
N LEU A 77 -23.42 -2.92 1.65
CA LEU A 77 -22.66 -2.83 0.38
C LEU A 77 -21.46 -1.88 0.47
N GLY A 78 -21.57 -0.81 1.25
CA GLY A 78 -20.51 0.19 1.43
C GLY A 78 -19.30 -0.29 2.24
N HIS A 79 -19.43 -1.38 3.00
CA HIS A 79 -18.39 -1.82 3.94
C HIS A 79 -17.10 -2.21 3.23
N ARG A 80 -17.20 -2.93 2.09
CA ARG A 80 -16.02 -3.31 1.31
C ARG A 80 -15.27 -2.09 0.77
N ILE A 81 -16.01 -1.04 0.37
CA ILE A 81 -15.40 0.19 -0.16
C ILE A 81 -14.71 0.95 0.96
N SER A 82 -15.38 1.17 2.09
CA SER A 82 -14.78 1.86 3.24
C SER A 82 -13.57 1.10 3.79
N LYS A 83 -13.65 -0.24 3.91
CA LYS A 83 -12.51 -1.08 4.30
C LYS A 83 -11.32 -0.87 3.38
N LYS A 84 -11.53 -0.86 2.05
CA LYS A 84 -10.45 -0.63 1.09
C LYS A 84 -9.80 0.74 1.29
N LEU A 85 -10.59 1.80 1.45
CA LEU A 85 -10.08 3.15 1.68
C LEU A 85 -9.26 3.22 2.96
N ILE A 86 -9.77 2.67 4.07
CA ILE A 86 -9.09 2.64 5.37
C ILE A 86 -7.76 1.90 5.26
N TYR A 87 -7.76 0.69 4.68
CA TYR A 87 -6.54 -0.12 4.54
C TYR A 87 -5.51 0.60 3.68
N LYS A 88 -5.92 1.13 2.53
CA LYS A 88 -5.00 1.86 1.64
C LYS A 88 -4.39 3.06 2.35
N SER A 89 -5.20 3.87 3.05
CA SER A 89 -4.70 5.03 3.79
C SER A 89 -3.67 4.65 4.87
N ILE A 90 -3.92 3.59 5.63
CA ILE A 90 -2.99 3.11 6.66
C ILE A 90 -1.70 2.63 6.02
N LEU A 91 -1.79 1.80 4.98
CA LEU A 91 -0.62 1.24 4.30
C LEU A 91 0.24 2.34 3.67
N VAL A 92 -0.37 3.31 2.96
CA VAL A 92 0.40 4.42 2.36
C VAL A 92 1.14 5.21 3.45
N ASN A 93 0.48 5.51 4.57
CA ASN A 93 1.14 6.26 5.65
C ASN A 93 2.27 5.47 6.33
N ILE A 94 2.11 4.16 6.46
CA ILE A 94 3.17 3.28 6.98
C ILE A 94 4.34 3.25 5.99
N TRP A 95 4.08 3.00 4.70
CA TRP A 95 5.12 2.96 3.67
C TRP A 95 5.89 4.28 3.60
N GLU A 96 5.18 5.40 3.62
CA GLU A 96 5.80 6.72 3.66
C GLU A 96 6.77 6.84 4.84
N LYS A 97 6.42 6.36 6.04
CA LYS A 97 7.28 6.46 7.23
C LYS A 97 8.45 5.49 7.24
N GLU A 98 8.23 4.25 6.78
CA GLU A 98 9.23 3.18 6.84
C GLU A 98 10.22 3.20 5.66
N MET A 99 9.94 4.01 4.64
CA MET A 99 10.87 4.23 3.53
C MET A 99 12.23 4.78 3.99
N PRO A 100 13.31 4.50 3.25
CA PRO A 100 14.59 5.16 3.48
C PRO A 100 14.47 6.67 3.27
N ASP A 101 15.33 7.43 3.96
CA ASP A 101 15.41 8.89 3.76
C ASP A 101 15.95 9.25 2.36
N ASN A 102 16.77 8.38 1.78
CA ASN A 102 17.20 8.46 0.40
C ASN A 102 16.32 7.55 -0.48
N LEU A 103 15.43 8.15 -1.28
CA LEU A 103 14.56 7.37 -2.18
C LEU A 103 15.30 6.81 -3.40
N GLU A 104 16.51 7.29 -3.71
CA GLU A 104 17.33 6.71 -4.79
C GLU A 104 17.73 5.26 -4.50
N ASP A 105 17.70 4.83 -3.23
CA ASP A 105 17.93 3.43 -2.83
C ASP A 105 16.82 2.48 -3.33
N LEU A 106 15.73 3.03 -3.89
CA LEU A 106 14.60 2.30 -4.48
C LEU A 106 14.69 2.14 -6.02
N LEU A 107 15.73 2.70 -6.66
CA LEU A 107 16.04 2.54 -8.10
C LEU A 107 16.93 1.31 -8.34
#